data_AF-X0VJ22-F1
#
_entry.id   AF-X0VJ22-F1
#
_cell.length_a   1.000
_cell.length_b   1.000
_cell.length_c   1.000
_cell.angle_alpha   90.00
_cell.angle_beta   90.00
_cell.angle_gamma   90.00
#
_symmetry.space_group_name_H-M   'P 1'
#
loop_
_entity.id
_entity.type
_entity.pdbx_description
1 polymer ?
#
loop_
_entity_poly.entity_id
_entity_poly.type
_entity_poly.pdbx_seq_one_letter_code
_entity_poly.pdbx_strand_id
1 'polypeptide(L)'
;MAIYTLAPAIEGSAYHVRITLKDEEAEALTPVTLSWTLTNAANRIVNNREDVSISDPSDVEVVTLSGADTSITGQGDRSRTLTAEATYNSVDYGNGLPIKSSASFQLINLKAVN
;
A
#
# COMPACT_ATOMS: atom_id res chain seq x y z
N MET A 1 14.35 0.95 1.93
CA MET A 1 13.31 0.80 0.85
C MET A 1 12.07 0.00 1.27
N ALA A 2 10.96 0.07 0.50
CA ALA A 2 9.79 -0.81 0.67
C ALA A 2 9.50 -1.65 -0.57
N ILE A 3 9.21 -2.94 -0.38
CA ILE A 3 8.95 -3.94 -1.42
C ILE A 3 7.47 -4.36 -1.35
N TYR A 4 6.82 -4.47 -2.50
CA TYR A 4 5.41 -4.85 -2.60
C TYR A 4 5.25 -6.19 -3.32
N THR A 5 4.39 -7.07 -2.78
CA THR A 5 3.94 -8.27 -3.50
C THR A 5 2.50 -8.04 -3.95
N LEU A 6 2.29 -7.94 -5.27
CA LEU A 6 1.00 -7.60 -5.86
C LEU A 6 0.63 -8.57 -6.99
N ALA A 7 -0.66 -8.89 -7.06
CA ALA A 7 -1.31 -9.52 -8.22
C ALA A 7 -2.47 -8.62 -8.71
N PRO A 8 -3.04 -8.82 -9.90
CA PRO A 8 -4.29 -8.16 -10.25
C PRO A 8 -5.39 -8.44 -9.21
N ALA A 9 -6.18 -7.42 -8.85
CA ALA A 9 -7.31 -7.55 -7.93
C ALA A 9 -8.62 -7.70 -8.70
N ILE A 10 -9.56 -8.49 -8.18
CA ILE A 10 -10.89 -8.64 -8.78
C ILE A 10 -11.78 -7.47 -8.34
N GLU A 11 -12.50 -6.86 -9.28
CA GLU A 11 -13.44 -5.78 -8.98
C GLU A 11 -14.41 -6.17 -7.86
N GLY A 12 -14.53 -5.33 -6.83
CA GLY A 12 -15.49 -5.53 -5.75
C GLY A 12 -15.10 -6.57 -4.70
N SER A 13 -13.94 -7.21 -4.84
CA SER A 13 -13.44 -8.22 -3.89
C SER A 13 -12.46 -7.63 -2.88
N ALA A 14 -12.34 -8.28 -1.72
CA ALA A 14 -11.26 -7.97 -0.78
C ALA A 14 -9.90 -8.27 -1.41
N TYR A 15 -8.89 -7.46 -1.09
CA TYR A 15 -7.54 -7.59 -1.64
C TYR A 15 -6.49 -7.25 -0.58
N HIS A 16 -5.40 -8.01 -0.56
CA HIS A 16 -4.36 -7.89 0.46
C HIS A 16 -3.05 -7.45 -0.20
N VAL A 17 -2.56 -6.29 0.20
CA VAL A 17 -1.25 -5.77 -0.22
C VAL A 17 -0.25 -6.09 0.86
N ARG A 18 0.74 -6.91 0.53
CA ARG A 18 1.89 -7.18 1.41
C ARG A 18 3.00 -6.17 1.12
N ILE A 19 3.41 -5.46 2.17
CA ILE A 19 4.50 -4.49 2.18
C ILE A 19 5.63 -5.08 3.03
N THR A 20 6.85 -5.08 2.51
CA THR A 20 8.04 -5.47 3.26
C THR A 20 9.00 -4.29 3.33
N LEU A 21 9.35 -3.87 4.53
CA LEU A 21 10.20 -2.73 4.82
C LEU A 21 11.63 -3.21 5.07
N LYS A 22 12.57 -2.56 4.39
CA LYS A 22 13.99 -2.81 4.49
C LYS A 22 14.76 -1.49 4.57
N ASP A 23 15.97 -1.51 5.10
CA ASP A 23 16.91 -0.38 4.97
C ASP A 23 17.58 -0.36 3.58
N GLU A 24 18.68 0.40 3.45
CA GLU A 24 19.45 0.52 2.20
C GLU A 24 20.38 -0.68 1.97
N GLU A 25 20.70 -1.41 3.03
CA GLU A 25 21.49 -2.64 3.05
C GLU A 25 20.62 -3.90 2.83
N ALA A 26 19.30 -3.72 2.64
CA ALA A 26 18.29 -4.75 2.45
C ALA A 26 17.97 -5.61 3.69
N GLU A 27 18.39 -5.16 4.87
CA GLU A 27 18.05 -5.74 6.16
C GLU A 27 16.60 -5.39 6.55
N ALA A 28 15.98 -6.26 7.32
CA ALA A 28 14.60 -6.07 7.76
C ALA A 28 14.50 -4.87 8.70
N LEU A 29 13.50 -4.02 8.46
CA LEU A 29 13.36 -2.76 9.19
C LEU A 29 11.96 -2.65 9.80
N THR A 30 11.91 -2.49 11.12
CA THR A 30 10.68 -2.19 11.85
C THR A 30 10.45 -0.68 11.91
N PRO A 31 9.37 -0.15 11.32
CA PRO A 31 9.08 1.28 11.39
C PRO A 31 8.53 1.66 12.78
N VAL A 32 8.66 2.94 13.14
CA VAL A 32 8.01 3.55 14.31
C VAL A 32 6.58 3.95 13.99
N THR A 33 6.34 4.42 12.76
CA THR A 33 5.01 4.78 12.24
C THR A 33 4.85 4.23 10.84
N LEU A 34 3.63 3.85 10.46
CA LEU A 34 3.28 3.52 9.07
C LEU A 34 1.88 4.04 8.76
N SER A 35 1.73 4.74 7.63
CA SER A 35 0.45 5.16 7.06
C SER A 35 0.40 4.81 5.58
N TRP A 36 -0.81 4.78 5.00
CA TRP A 36 -0.97 4.51 3.57
C TRP A 36 -2.13 5.26 2.94
N THR A 37 -1.98 5.52 1.63
CA THR A 37 -3.00 6.09 0.76
C THR A 37 -3.20 5.21 -0.46
N LEU A 38 -4.45 5.04 -0.89
CA LEU A 38 -4.85 4.36 -2.11
C LEU A 38 -5.43 5.39 -3.08
N THR A 39 -4.83 5.49 -4.27
CA THR A 39 -5.32 6.35 -5.35
C THR A 39 -5.70 5.53 -6.59
N ASN A 40 -6.50 6.13 -7.47
CA ASN A 40 -6.78 5.59 -8.79
C ASN A 40 -5.82 6.12 -9.87
N ALA A 41 -6.01 5.68 -11.11
CA ALA A 41 -5.22 6.10 -12.28
C ALA A 41 -5.17 7.63 -12.51
N ALA A 42 -6.18 8.36 -12.01
CA ALA A 42 -6.26 9.82 -12.10
C ALA A 42 -5.71 10.52 -10.85
N ASN A 43 -4.95 9.81 -9.99
CA ASN A 43 -4.44 10.27 -8.71
C ASN A 43 -5.50 10.77 -7.73
N ARG A 44 -6.77 10.39 -7.91
CA ARG A 44 -7.82 10.68 -6.93
C ARG A 44 -7.74 9.67 -5.81
N ILE A 45 -7.88 10.16 -4.58
CA ILE A 45 -7.92 9.31 -3.39
C ILE A 45 -9.17 8.44 -3.47
N VAL A 46 -8.95 7.12 -3.45
CA VAL A 46 -10.00 6.10 -3.31
C VAL A 46 -10.23 5.84 -1.84
N ASN A 47 -9.14 5.76 -1.08
CA ASN A 47 -9.14 5.62 0.36
C ASN A 47 -7.81 6.15 0.90
N ASN A 48 -7.81 6.95 1.95
CA ASN A 48 -6.60 7.34 2.65
C ASN A 48 -6.80 7.04 4.13
N ARG A 49 -6.03 6.08 4.65
CA ARG A 49 -5.94 5.86 6.08
C ARG A 49 -4.70 6.59 6.57
N GLU A 50 -4.82 7.91 6.66
CA GLU A 50 -3.76 8.79 7.19
C GLU A 50 -3.41 8.46 8.66
N ASP A 51 -4.22 7.65 9.35
CA ASP A 51 -4.15 7.52 10.82
C ASP A 51 -4.30 6.09 11.36
N VAL A 52 -4.00 5.05 10.57
CA VAL A 52 -3.84 3.70 11.15
C VAL A 52 -2.43 3.57 11.68
N SER A 53 -2.21 4.04 12.92
CA SER A 53 -1.04 3.62 13.68
C SER A 53 -1.08 2.11 13.85
N ILE A 54 -0.12 1.42 13.27
CA ILE A 54 0.10 0.00 13.54
C ILE A 54 0.70 -0.06 14.94
N SER A 55 -0.02 -0.66 15.89
CA SER A 55 0.38 -0.68 17.31
C SER A 55 1.67 -1.45 17.54
N ASP A 56 1.93 -2.45 16.70
CA ASP A 56 3.11 -3.29 16.70
C ASP A 56 3.62 -3.41 15.25
N PRO A 57 4.32 -2.37 14.74
CA PRO A 57 4.81 -2.43 13.38
C PRO A 57 5.82 -3.57 13.23
N SER A 58 5.77 -4.26 12.10
CA SER A 58 6.70 -5.29 11.69
C SER A 58 7.44 -4.82 10.43
N ASP A 59 8.53 -5.50 10.13
CA ASP A 59 9.17 -5.48 8.81
C ASP A 59 8.24 -5.95 7.67
N VAL A 60 7.14 -6.64 8.00
CA VAL A 60 6.12 -7.11 7.05
C VAL A 60 4.74 -6.65 7.48
N GLU A 61 4.09 -5.88 6.62
CA GLU A 61 2.76 -5.33 6.86
C GLU A 61 1.76 -5.76 5.79
N VAL A 62 0.51 -6.01 6.21
CA VAL A 62 -0.57 -6.42 5.29
C VAL A 62 -1.70 -5.41 5.33
N VAL A 63 -1.80 -4.63 4.26
CA VAL A 63 -2.94 -3.71 4.07
C VAL A 63 -4.10 -4.48 3.44
N THR A 64 -5.20 -4.56 4.18
CA THR A 64 -6.44 -5.19 3.69
C THR A 64 -7.37 -4.14 3.11
N LEU A 65 -7.61 -4.24 1.80
CA LEU A 65 -8.55 -3.43 1.03
C LEU A 65 -9.91 -4.12 0.95
N SER A 66 -10.97 -3.34 1.08
CA SER A 66 -12.36 -3.78 0.96
C SER A 66 -12.81 -3.81 -0.51
N GLY A 67 -13.99 -4.40 -0.77
CA GLY A 67 -14.59 -4.38 -2.11
C GLY A 67 -14.90 -2.97 -2.64
N ALA A 68 -15.12 -1.99 -1.76
CA ALA A 68 -15.29 -0.59 -2.18
C ALA A 68 -13.99 -0.02 -2.75
N ASP A 69 -12.84 -0.38 -2.16
CA ASP A 69 -11.51 0.07 -2.57
C ASP A 69 -11.11 -0.50 -3.95
N THR A 70 -11.65 -1.67 -4.32
CA THR A 70 -11.41 -2.35 -5.60
C THR A 70 -12.55 -2.17 -6.60
N SER A 71 -13.52 -1.29 -6.33
CA SER A 71 -14.65 -1.05 -7.24
C SER A 71 -14.24 -0.22 -8.46
N ILE A 72 -14.74 -0.56 -9.66
CA ILE A 72 -14.50 0.21 -10.89
C ILE A 72 -15.64 1.20 -11.08
N THR A 73 -15.33 2.50 -11.03
CA THR A 73 -16.33 3.58 -11.12
C THR A 73 -16.44 4.22 -12.52
N GLY A 74 -15.52 3.88 -13.43
CA GLY A 74 -15.50 4.39 -14.80
C GLY A 74 -14.50 3.65 -15.69
N GLN A 75 -14.56 3.87 -17.00
CA GLN A 75 -13.75 3.10 -17.96
C GLN A 75 -12.22 3.23 -17.75
N GLY A 76 -11.75 4.38 -17.26
CA GLY A 76 -10.33 4.62 -16.93
C GLY A 76 -9.91 4.19 -15.51
N ASP A 77 -10.86 3.73 -14.69
CA ASP A 77 -10.66 3.41 -13.28
C ASP A 77 -10.23 1.95 -13.08
N ARG A 78 -9.18 1.51 -13.79
CA ARG A 78 -8.75 0.10 -13.85
C ARG A 78 -7.44 -0.20 -13.13
N SER A 79 -6.92 0.78 -12.40
CA SER A 79 -5.72 0.59 -11.59
C SER A 79 -5.85 1.30 -10.26
N ARG A 80 -5.11 0.77 -9.29
CA ARG A 80 -4.94 1.35 -7.98
C ARG A 80 -3.46 1.51 -7.70
N THR A 81 -3.09 2.58 -7.01
CA THR A 81 -1.74 2.80 -6.51
C THR A 81 -1.82 2.92 -4.99
N LEU A 82 -1.13 2.03 -4.29
CA LEU A 82 -0.95 2.14 -2.85
C LEU A 82 0.38 2.83 -2.58
N THR A 83 0.34 3.93 -1.83
CA THR A 83 1.50 4.68 -1.36
C THR A 83 1.60 4.49 0.15
N ALA A 84 2.73 3.97 0.61
CA ALA A 84 3.04 3.81 2.02
C ALA A 84 4.07 4.85 2.46
N GLU A 85 3.84 5.44 3.63
CA GLU A 85 4.71 6.43 4.27
C GLU A 85 5.01 5.97 5.69
N ALA A 86 6.28 5.87 6.05
CA ALA A 86 6.73 5.36 7.34
C ALA A 86 7.84 6.22 7.92
N THR A 87 8.07 6.09 9.23
CA THR A 87 9.30 6.57 9.87
C THR A 87 9.99 5.43 10.58
N TYR A 88 11.32 5.45 10.66
CA TYR A 88 12.11 4.44 11.35
C TYR A 88 13.33 5.04 12.04
N ASN A 89 13.96 4.25 12.90
CA ASN A 89 15.22 4.61 13.55
C ASN A 89 16.33 3.67 13.08
N SER A 90 17.49 4.23 12.77
CA SER A 90 18.72 3.50 12.43
C SER A 90 19.80 3.81 13.45
N VAL A 91 20.57 2.79 13.82
CA VAL A 91 21.74 2.96 14.69
C VAL A 91 22.82 3.80 14.01
N ASP A 92 22.97 3.66 12.69
CA ASP A 92 24.02 4.31 11.90
C ASP A 92 23.61 5.70 11.40
N TYR A 93 22.33 5.90 11.10
CA TYR A 93 21.83 7.10 10.41
C TYR A 93 20.89 7.97 11.27
N GLY A 94 20.57 7.56 12.49
CA GLY A 94 19.78 8.34 13.44
C GLY A 94 18.28 8.01 13.44
N ASN A 95 17.50 8.89 14.07
CA ASN A 95 16.09 8.64 14.39
C ASN A 95 15.12 9.42 13.50
N GLY A 96 13.92 8.88 13.29
CA GLY A 96 12.84 9.54 12.55
C GLY A 96 13.07 9.63 11.04
N LEU A 97 13.83 8.68 10.48
CA LEU A 97 14.14 8.63 9.06
C LEU A 97 12.90 8.26 8.25
N PRO A 98 12.57 9.00 7.17
CA PRO A 98 11.37 8.75 6.41
C PRO A 98 11.55 7.61 5.39
N ILE A 99 10.48 6.85 5.17
CA ILE A 99 10.32 5.95 4.02
C ILE A 99 9.05 6.37 3.28
N LYS A 100 9.16 6.52 1.97
CA LYS A 100 8.01 6.70 1.09
C LYS A 100 8.17 5.82 -0.13
N SER A 101 7.18 4.99 -0.40
CA SER A 101 7.20 4.09 -1.55
C SER A 101 5.80 3.84 -2.04
N SER A 102 5.64 3.44 -3.30
CA SER A 102 4.34 3.11 -3.85
C SER A 102 4.41 1.96 -4.84
N ALA A 103 3.30 1.26 -5.01
CA ALA A 103 3.15 0.26 -6.05
C ALA A 103 1.72 0.23 -6.59
N SER A 104 1.60 -0.13 -7.87
CA SER A 104 0.32 -0.16 -8.57
C SER A 104 -0.08 -1.57 -8.93
N PHE A 105 -1.38 -1.85 -8.87
CA PHE A 105 -1.99 -3.09 -9.35
C PHE A 105 -3.20 -2.80 -10.23
N GLN A 106 -3.53 -3.76 -11.10
CA GLN A 106 -4.67 -3.67 -12.02
C GLN A 106 -5.93 -4.24 -11.38
N LEU A 107 -7.08 -3.68 -11.75
CA LEU A 107 -8.40 -4.22 -11.44
C LEU A 107 -8.93 -5.04 -12.62
N ILE A 108 -9.31 -6.28 -12.34
CA ILE A 108 -10.00 -7.16 -13.30
C ILE A 108 -11.49 -6.86 -13.20
N ASN A 109 -12.05 -6.32 -14.29
CA ASN A 109 -13.48 -6.07 -14.41
C ASN A 109 -14.23 -7.39 -14.54
N LEU A 110 -15.04 -7.73 -13.54
CA LEU A 110 -15.87 -8.94 -13.56
C LEU A 110 -17.23 -8.69 -14.23
N LYS A 111 -17.77 -7.47 -14.16
CA LYS A 111 -19.07 -7.10 -14.74
C LYS A 111 -19.10 -7.12 -16.26
N ALA A 112 -17.96 -6.91 -16.92
CA ALA A 112 -17.85 -6.95 -18.37
C ALA A 112 -17.72 -8.37 -18.95
N VAL A 113 -17.65 -9.39 -18.08
CA VAL A 113 -17.49 -10.81 -18.46
C VAL A 113 -18.83 -11.55 -18.43
N ASN A 114 -19.94 -10.89 -18.03
CA ASN A 114 -21.31 -11.41 -18.06
C ASN A 114 -22.18 -10.70 -19.09
#